data_AF-A0A662G6N8-F1
#
_entry.id   AF-A0A662G6N8-F1
#
_cell.length_a   1.000
_cell.length_b   1.000
_cell.length_c   1.000
_cell.angle_alpha   90.00
_cell.angle_beta   90.00
_cell.angle_gamma   90.00
#
_symmetry.space_group_name_H-M   'P 1'
#
loop_
_entity.id
_entity.type
_entity.pdbx_description
1 polymer ?
#
loop_
_entity_poly.entity_id
_entity_poly.type
_entity_poly.pdbx_seq_one_letter_code
_entity_poly.pdbx_strand_id
1 'polypeptide(L)'
;MKKNRILIAIGILGIFLFSAFLFTLKFQKNSEKEVICANGTIKYIHLEGGFYGIETEKGEKYLPLNLPDEFKRNGLRIWFKAKPRKVATIHMWGKPIEILEIKKLEESKNVSQIKNVKVAVWYQTITDYKAFNRTLDDVITHLKETNTDFIFRA
;
A
#
# COMPACT_ATOMS: atom_id res chain seq x y z
N MET A 1 -59.22 11.81 -19.31
CA MET A 1 -57.84 11.31 -19.58
C MET A 1 -56.68 12.25 -19.24
N LYS A 2 -56.86 13.57 -19.06
CA LYS A 2 -55.74 14.50 -18.75
C LYS A 2 -55.28 14.48 -17.27
N LYS A 3 -56.20 14.27 -16.32
CA LYS A 3 -55.94 14.30 -14.87
C LYS A 3 -54.93 13.24 -14.39
N ASN A 4 -54.99 12.03 -14.94
CA ASN A 4 -54.09 10.93 -14.56
C ASN A 4 -52.64 11.17 -15.05
N ARG A 5 -52.46 11.88 -16.17
CA ARG A 5 -51.12 12.27 -16.68
C ARG A 5 -50.44 13.32 -15.79
N ILE A 6 -51.22 14.22 -15.21
CA ILE A 6 -50.74 15.26 -14.28
C ILE A 6 -50.27 14.63 -12.96
N LEU A 7 -51.04 13.69 -12.42
CA LEU A 7 -50.68 12.97 -11.19
C LEU A 7 -49.39 12.16 -11.35
N ILE A 8 -49.19 11.51 -12.49
CA ILE A 8 -47.95 10.78 -12.81
C ILE A 8 -46.76 11.75 -12.91
N ALA A 9 -46.93 12.90 -13.56
CA ALA A 9 -45.87 13.89 -13.70
C ALA A 9 -45.42 14.48 -12.35
N ILE A 10 -46.35 14.75 -11.43
CA ILE A 10 -46.04 15.22 -10.07
C ILE A 10 -45.29 14.15 -9.27
N GLY A 11 -45.67 12.88 -9.42
CA GLY A 11 -44.97 11.76 -8.80
C GLY A 11 -43.51 11.65 -9.25
N ILE A 12 -43.25 11.74 -10.57
CA ILE A 12 -41.89 11.68 -11.13
C ILE A 12 -41.05 12.88 -10.66
N LEU A 13 -41.63 14.09 -10.66
CA LEU A 13 -40.95 15.29 -10.21
C LEU A 13 -40.60 15.22 -8.71
N GLY A 14 -41.51 14.68 -7.89
CA GLY A 14 -41.27 14.44 -6.47
C GLY A 14 -40.14 13.45 -6.21
N ILE A 15 -40.06 12.36 -6.99
CA ILE A 15 -38.97 11.38 -6.90
C ILE A 15 -37.64 12.00 -7.32
N PHE A 16 -37.63 12.84 -8.35
CA PHE A 16 -36.43 13.56 -8.81
C PHE A 16 -35.93 14.59 -7.78
N LEU A 17 -36.86 15.34 -7.17
CA LEU A 17 -36.53 16.28 -6.11
C LEU A 17 -36.07 15.57 -4.83
N PHE A 18 -36.66 14.41 -4.51
CA PHE A 18 -36.27 13.60 -3.36
C PHE A 18 -34.91 12.91 -3.59
N SER A 19 -34.61 12.45 -4.80
CA SER A 19 -33.30 11.89 -5.14
C SER A 19 -32.20 12.96 -5.12
N ALA A 20 -32.48 14.17 -5.64
CA ALA A 20 -31.58 15.32 -5.53
C ALA A 20 -31.38 15.77 -4.07
N PHE A 21 -32.43 15.70 -3.25
CA PHE A 21 -32.36 15.99 -1.82
C PHE A 21 -31.53 14.93 -1.06
N LEU A 22 -31.72 13.64 -1.35
CA LEU A 22 -30.91 12.54 -0.81
C LEU A 22 -29.44 12.65 -1.23
N PHE A 23 -29.19 13.10 -2.47
CA PHE A 23 -27.84 13.36 -2.97
C PHE A 23 -27.19 14.53 -2.21
N THR A 24 -27.95 15.60 -1.96
CA THR A 24 -27.51 16.76 -1.17
C THR A 24 -27.23 16.37 0.30
N LEU A 25 -28.06 15.51 0.91
CA LEU A 25 -27.85 15.03 2.28
C LEU A 25 -26.59 14.16 2.42
N LYS A 26 -26.24 13.35 1.42
CA LYS A 26 -24.95 12.63 1.41
C LYS A 26 -23.76 13.58 1.34
N PHE A 27 -23.92 14.76 0.76
CA PHE A 27 -22.85 15.74 0.61
C PHE A 27 -22.55 16.52 1.89
N GLN A 28 -23.56 16.72 2.74
CA GLN A 28 -23.46 17.58 3.92
C GLN A 28 -22.84 16.90 5.16
N LYS A 29 -22.75 15.55 5.20
CA LYS A 29 -22.35 14.81 6.42
C LYS A 29 -20.83 14.78 6.72
N ASN A 30 -19.95 15.21 5.82
CA ASN A 30 -18.50 15.02 5.97
C ASN A 30 -17.67 16.29 6.20
N SER A 31 -18.22 17.30 6.90
CA SER A 31 -17.50 18.56 7.14
C SER A 31 -17.22 18.86 8.61
N GLU A 32 -17.04 17.82 9.43
CA GLU A 32 -16.33 17.96 10.70
C GLU A 32 -14.84 17.64 10.49
N LYS A 33 -13.98 18.29 11.29
CA LYS A 33 -12.52 18.30 11.19
C LYS A 33 -11.93 16.90 11.48
N GLU A 34 -12.17 15.92 10.62
CA GLU A 34 -11.67 14.58 10.80
C GLU A 34 -10.16 14.56 10.53
N VAL A 35 -9.40 14.40 11.60
CA VAL A 35 -7.96 14.16 11.51
C VAL A 35 -7.78 12.66 11.27
N ILE A 36 -7.13 12.33 10.16
CA ILE A 36 -6.83 10.96 9.77
C ILE A 36 -5.51 10.56 10.41
N CYS A 37 -5.48 9.43 11.12
CA CYS A 37 -4.27 8.81 11.62
C CYS A 37 -4.19 7.38 11.06
N ALA A 38 -3.19 7.09 10.23
CA ALA A 38 -3.09 5.78 9.58
C ALA A 38 -1.64 5.40 9.24
N ASN A 39 -1.45 4.10 9.04
CA ASN A 39 -0.26 3.56 8.38
C ASN A 39 -0.48 3.54 6.87
N GLY A 40 0.57 3.83 6.12
CA GLY A 40 0.54 3.80 4.67
C GLY A 40 1.91 3.54 4.07
N THR A 41 1.91 3.29 2.76
CA THR A 41 3.11 3.15 1.96
C THR A 41 3.16 4.29 0.96
N ILE A 42 4.29 4.98 0.88
CA ILE A 42 4.55 5.97 -0.16
C ILE A 42 4.63 5.25 -1.50
N LYS A 43 3.85 5.70 -2.48
CA LYS A 43 3.87 5.20 -3.85
C LYS A 43 4.21 6.33 -4.80
N TYR A 44 5.01 6.04 -5.82
CA TYR A 44 5.16 6.93 -6.95
C TYR A 44 4.13 6.53 -8.03
N ILE A 45 3.33 7.49 -8.48
CA ILE A 45 2.29 7.32 -9.49
C ILE A 45 2.77 8.03 -10.75
N HIS A 46 2.78 7.34 -11.90
CA HIS A 46 3.27 7.86 -13.19
C HIS A 46 2.20 8.61 -14.00
N LEU A 47 1.22 9.24 -13.35
CA LEU A 47 0.15 10.00 -14.01
C LEU A 47 0.51 11.49 -14.03
N GLU A 48 0.18 12.18 -15.12
CA GLU A 48 0.30 13.65 -15.28
C GLU A 48 1.68 14.23 -14.91
N GLY A 49 2.76 13.60 -15.37
CA GLY A 49 4.13 14.03 -15.06
C GLY A 49 4.71 13.43 -13.77
N GLY A 50 3.89 12.72 -13.02
CA GLY A 50 4.31 11.86 -11.92
C GLY A 50 4.30 12.55 -10.56
N PHE A 51 3.81 11.84 -9.54
CA PHE A 51 3.68 12.36 -8.18
C PHE A 51 3.76 11.25 -7.13
N TYR A 52 3.93 11.65 -5.87
CA TYR A 52 3.91 10.73 -4.74
C TYR A 52 2.56 10.75 -4.04
N GLY A 53 2.02 9.57 -3.79
CA GLY A 53 0.79 9.33 -3.04
C GLY A 53 1.02 8.42 -1.84
N ILE A 54 0.03 8.36 -0.95
CA ILE A 54 0.03 7.43 0.19
C ILE A 54 -1.10 6.43 -0.02
N GLU A 55 -0.77 5.14 0.01
CA GLU A 55 -1.75 4.05 -0.05
C GLU A 55 -1.75 3.28 1.27
N THR A 56 -2.92 3.13 1.90
CA THR A 56 -3.06 2.37 3.15
C THR A 56 -3.22 0.89 2.86
N GLU A 57 -3.03 0.04 3.88
CA GLU A 57 -3.24 -1.41 3.76
C GLU A 57 -4.70 -1.77 3.39
N LYS A 58 -5.65 -0.86 3.65
CA LYS A 58 -7.06 -1.01 3.25
C LYS A 58 -7.33 -0.57 1.81
N GLY A 59 -6.30 -0.15 1.06
CA GLY A 59 -6.41 0.35 -0.31
C GLY A 59 -6.93 1.79 -0.41
N GLU A 60 -7.00 2.53 0.69
CA GLU A 60 -7.34 3.95 0.63
C GLU A 60 -6.17 4.76 0.07
N LYS A 61 -6.49 5.71 -0.80
CA LYS A 61 -5.51 6.52 -1.53
C LYS A 61 -5.60 7.97 -1.06
N TYR A 62 -4.47 8.54 -0.69
CA TYR A 62 -4.35 9.91 -0.23
C TYR A 62 -3.30 10.65 -1.04
N LEU A 63 -3.65 11.85 -1.49
CA LEU A 63 -2.78 12.75 -2.23
C LEU A 63 -2.23 13.82 -1.29
N PRO A 64 -0.98 13.68 -0.81
CA PRO A 64 -0.39 14.64 0.11
C PRO A 64 0.02 15.92 -0.63
N LEU A 65 -0.49 17.06 -0.18
CA LEU A 65 -0.19 18.37 -0.78
C LEU A 65 1.16 18.95 -0.32
N ASN A 66 1.69 18.47 0.81
CA ASN A 66 2.89 18.95 1.47
C ASN A 66 3.83 17.80 1.90
N LEU A 67 3.98 16.76 1.08
CA LEU A 67 4.88 15.63 1.40
C LEU A 67 6.34 16.10 1.48
N PRO A 68 7.03 15.95 2.63
CA PRO A 68 8.43 16.35 2.75
C PRO A 68 9.34 15.50 1.86
N ASP A 69 10.38 16.10 1.28
CA ASP A 69 11.27 15.44 0.31
C ASP A 69 11.96 14.20 0.85
N GLU A 70 12.28 14.17 2.14
CA GLU A 70 12.92 13.02 2.79
C GLU A 70 12.05 11.74 2.77
N PHE A 71 10.73 11.90 2.57
CA PHE A 71 9.75 10.82 2.45
C PHE A 71 9.37 10.50 1.01
N LYS A 72 9.87 11.22 0.00
CA LYS A 72 9.63 10.94 -1.43
C LYS A 72 10.41 9.72 -1.92
N ARG A 73 10.15 8.56 -1.35
CA ARG A 73 10.75 7.28 -1.71
C ARG A 73 9.66 6.25 -1.91
N ASN A 74 9.58 5.72 -3.12
CA ASN A 74 8.61 4.68 -3.43
C ASN A 74 8.85 3.44 -2.55
N GLY A 75 7.78 2.88 -1.98
CA GLY A 75 7.83 1.74 -1.07
C GLY A 75 8.06 2.06 0.40
N LEU A 76 8.31 3.33 0.77
CA LEU A 76 8.56 3.70 2.17
C LEU A 76 7.30 3.54 3.03
N ARG A 77 7.38 2.69 4.07
CA ARG A 77 6.33 2.55 5.08
C ARG A 77 6.37 3.70 6.08
N ILE A 78 5.20 4.27 6.34
CA ILE A 78 5.05 5.43 7.21
C ILE A 78 3.82 5.29 8.10
N TRP A 79 3.84 6.00 9.22
CA TRP A 79 2.65 6.43 9.94
C TRP A 79 2.46 7.93 9.67
N PHE A 80 1.22 8.37 9.46
CA PHE A 80 0.92 9.77 9.24
C PHE A 80 -0.35 10.21 9.96
N LYS A 81 -0.36 11.50 10.28
CA LYS A 81 -1.51 12.26 10.76
C LYS A 81 -1.81 13.38 9.76
N ALA A 82 -3.02 13.47 9.26
CA ALA A 82 -3.36 14.43 8.20
C ALA A 82 -4.78 14.97 8.31
N LYS A 83 -5.02 16.11 7.65
CA LYS A 83 -6.36 16.69 7.48
C LYS A 83 -6.78 16.66 6.02
N PRO A 84 -8.01 16.25 5.70
CA PRO A 84 -8.58 16.39 4.36
C PRO A 84 -8.58 17.85 3.88
N ARG A 85 -8.33 18.05 2.58
CA ARG A 85 -8.44 19.35 1.92
C ARG A 85 -9.43 19.24 0.76
N LYS A 86 -10.35 20.20 0.67
CA LYS A 86 -11.33 20.31 -0.44
C LYS A 86 -10.74 21.16 -1.55
N VAL A 87 -9.69 20.67 -2.19
CA VAL A 87 -9.05 21.34 -3.33
C VAL A 87 -9.20 20.49 -4.58
N ALA A 88 -9.41 21.15 -5.72
CA ALA A 88 -9.35 20.48 -7.01
C ALA A 88 -7.88 20.19 -7.32
N THR A 89 -7.57 18.96 -7.72
CA THR A 89 -6.21 18.52 -8.07
C THR A 89 -6.19 17.99 -9.48
N ILE A 90 -5.13 18.29 -10.23
CA ILE A 90 -4.94 17.79 -11.59
C ILE A 90 -4.95 16.25 -11.61
N HIS A 91 -4.23 15.62 -10.67
CA HIS A 91 -3.91 14.19 -10.68
C HIS A 91 -5.09 13.20 -10.62
N MET A 92 -6.33 13.67 -10.45
CA MET A 92 -7.57 12.88 -10.32
C MET A 92 -7.43 11.57 -9.51
N TRP A 93 -6.56 11.55 -8.50
CA TRP A 93 -6.16 10.36 -7.77
C TRP A 93 -6.06 10.64 -6.28
N GLY A 94 -6.69 9.77 -5.49
CA GLY A 94 -6.68 9.85 -4.04
C GLY A 94 -7.45 11.05 -3.46
N LYS A 95 -7.60 11.07 -2.14
CA LYS A 95 -8.20 12.19 -1.41
C LYS A 95 -7.10 13.20 -1.08
N PRO A 96 -7.22 14.49 -1.47
CA PRO A 96 -6.23 15.49 -1.11
C PRO A 96 -6.15 15.68 0.41
N ILE A 97 -4.93 15.62 0.95
CA ILE A 97 -4.67 15.77 2.37
C ILE A 97 -3.49 16.70 2.62
N GLU A 98 -3.51 17.34 3.78
CA GLU A 98 -2.36 18.05 4.34
C GLU A 98 -1.82 17.26 5.52
N ILE A 99 -0.56 16.86 5.43
CA ILE A 99 0.16 16.13 6.46
C ILE A 99 0.46 17.08 7.61
N LEU A 100 0.05 16.70 8.81
CA LEU A 100 0.37 17.37 10.07
C LEU A 100 1.58 16.74 10.75
N GLU A 101 1.70 15.42 10.67
CA GLU A 101 2.80 14.65 11.25
C GLU A 101 3.05 13.40 10.39
N ILE A 102 4.32 13.03 10.22
CA ILE A 102 4.72 11.85 9.45
C ILE A 102 5.95 11.24 10.08
N LYS A 103 5.98 9.90 10.19
CA LYS A 103 7.08 9.13 10.77
C LYS A 103 7.36 7.92 9.91
N LYS A 104 8.65 7.59 9.74
CA LYS A 104 9.06 6.34 9.10
C LYS A 104 8.71 5.19 10.04
N LEU A 105 8.11 4.14 9.50
CA LEU A 105 8.01 2.87 10.19
C LEU A 105 9.25 2.08 9.79
N GLU A 106 10.18 1.90 10.71
CA GLU A 106 11.32 1.02 10.46
C GLU A 106 10.79 -0.38 10.13
N GLU A 107 11.28 -0.96 9.03
CA GLU A 107 11.11 -2.39 8.80
C GLU A 107 11.72 -3.13 9.99
N SER A 108 11.04 -4.19 10.46
CA SER A 108 11.53 -4.94 11.62
C SER A 108 13.01 -5.27 11.43
N LYS A 109 13.84 -4.99 12.44
CA LYS A 109 15.30 -5.19 12.44
C LYS A 109 15.76 -6.63 12.19
N ASN A 110 14.84 -7.54 11.90
CA ASN A 110 15.12 -8.92 11.49
C ASN A 110 15.75 -9.02 10.09
N VAL A 111 15.57 -8.06 9.19
CA VAL A 111 16.22 -8.11 7.86
C VAL A 111 17.74 -7.91 7.95
N SER A 112 18.21 -7.09 8.89
CA SER A 112 19.66 -6.97 9.18
C SER A 112 20.27 -8.25 9.74
N GLN A 113 19.49 -9.09 10.43
CA GLN A 113 19.96 -10.41 10.87
C GLN A 113 20.08 -11.38 9.68
N ILE A 114 19.18 -11.30 8.69
CA ILE A 114 19.22 -12.15 7.49
C ILE A 114 20.45 -11.85 6.60
N LYS A 115 20.95 -10.60 6.58
CA LYS A 115 22.15 -10.25 5.78
C LYS A 115 23.42 -11.02 6.16
N ASN A 116 23.50 -11.53 7.38
CA ASN A 116 24.66 -12.27 7.89
C ASN A 116 24.44 -13.79 7.96
N VAL A 117 23.32 -14.30 7.43
CA VAL A 117 23.03 -15.75 7.42
C VAL A 117 23.84 -16.41 6.31
N LYS A 118 24.69 -17.39 6.67
CA LYS A 118 25.43 -18.19 5.70
C LYS A 118 24.59 -19.40 5.29
N VAL A 119 24.27 -19.49 4.00
CA VAL A 119 23.42 -20.55 3.45
C VAL A 119 24.26 -21.47 2.56
N ALA A 120 24.18 -22.79 2.81
CA ALA A 120 24.68 -23.79 1.87
C ALA A 120 23.49 -24.47 1.15
N VAL A 121 23.62 -24.66 -0.16
CA VAL A 121 22.63 -25.38 -0.97
C VAL A 121 23.25 -26.70 -1.42
N TRP A 122 22.57 -27.81 -1.10
CA TRP A 122 23.02 -29.13 -1.48
C TRP A 122 22.10 -29.71 -2.56
N TYR A 123 22.64 -29.96 -3.75
CA TYR A 123 21.92 -30.57 -4.87
C TYR A 123 22.23 -32.07 -4.92
N GLN A 124 21.20 -32.91 -5.01
CA GLN A 124 21.36 -34.30 -5.45
C GLN A 124 21.20 -34.35 -6.98
N THR A 125 22.16 -34.96 -7.68
CA THR A 125 22.04 -35.15 -9.12
C THR A 125 20.97 -36.20 -9.42
N ILE A 126 20.09 -35.91 -10.37
CA ILE A 126 19.01 -36.83 -10.80
C ILE A 126 19.58 -37.92 -11.74
N THR A 127 20.79 -37.70 -12.27
CA THR A 127 21.54 -38.67 -13.10
C THR A 127 22.50 -39.49 -12.24
N ASP A 128 22.77 -40.73 -12.64
CA ASP A 128 23.64 -41.74 -12.02
C ASP A 128 25.15 -41.45 -12.07
N TYR A 129 25.53 -40.19 -12.30
CA TYR A 129 26.91 -39.75 -12.21
C TYR A 129 27.44 -40.00 -10.79
N LYS A 130 28.43 -40.90 -10.66
CA LYS A 130 29.25 -41.01 -9.45
C LYS A 130 29.96 -39.68 -9.22
N ALA A 131 29.51 -38.91 -8.24
CA ALA A 131 30.17 -37.67 -7.85
C ALA A 131 31.64 -37.96 -7.46
N PHE A 132 32.52 -37.03 -7.81
CA PHE A 132 33.93 -36.98 -7.40
C PHE A 132 34.11 -37.46 -5.97
N ASN A 133 35.09 -38.33 -5.76
CA ASN A 133 35.56 -39.00 -4.53
C ASN A 133 35.52 -38.14 -3.24
N ARG A 134 34.33 -37.77 -2.78
CA ARG A 134 34.05 -37.01 -1.56
C ARG A 134 33.18 -37.87 -0.66
N THR A 135 33.65 -38.07 0.55
CA THR A 135 32.93 -38.80 1.59
C THR A 135 31.92 -37.87 2.27
N LEU A 136 30.99 -38.46 3.03
CA LEU A 136 30.07 -37.68 3.87
C LEU A 136 30.84 -36.83 4.89
N ASP A 137 31.96 -37.33 5.40
CA ASP A 137 32.82 -36.63 6.35
C ASP A 137 33.48 -35.39 5.74
N ASP A 138 33.87 -35.44 4.46
CA ASP A 138 34.40 -34.28 3.74
C ASP A 138 33.35 -33.16 3.62
N VAL A 139 32.09 -33.54 3.37
CA VAL A 139 30.96 -32.60 3.30
C VAL A 139 30.67 -31.97 4.66
N ILE A 140 30.63 -32.78 5.72
CA ILE A 140 30.41 -32.30 7.10
C ILE A 140 31.54 -31.35 7.53
N THR A 141 32.79 -31.68 7.19
CA THR A 141 33.96 -30.86 7.49
C THR A 141 33.84 -29.49 6.84
N HIS A 142 33.49 -29.44 5.55
CA HIS A 142 33.35 -28.18 4.84
C HIS A 142 32.20 -27.29 5.38
N LEU A 143 31.09 -27.89 5.80
CA LEU A 143 29.96 -27.17 6.39
C LEU A 143 30.33 -26.55 7.76
N LYS A 144 31.16 -27.26 8.54
CA LYS A 144 31.70 -26.73 9.80
C LYS A 144 32.71 -25.60 9.57
N GLU A 145 33.64 -25.77 8.63
CA GLU A 145 34.63 -24.73 8.27
C GLU A 145 33.96 -23.43 7.80
N THR A 146 32.90 -23.55 7.02
CA THR A 146 32.16 -22.39 6.52
C THR A 146 31.31 -21.70 7.59
N ASN A 147 31.10 -22.34 8.76
CA ASN A 147 30.14 -21.92 9.79
C ASN A 147 28.75 -21.69 9.19
N THR A 148 28.26 -22.65 8.42
CA THR A 148 26.95 -22.56 7.75
C THR A 148 25.81 -22.62 8.78
N ASP A 149 24.83 -21.72 8.66
CA ASP A 149 23.67 -21.65 9.56
C ASP A 149 22.49 -22.51 9.10
N PHE A 150 22.30 -22.66 7.77
CA PHE A 150 21.21 -23.44 7.19
C PHE A 150 21.66 -24.24 5.95
N ILE A 151 21.15 -25.46 5.84
CA ILE A 151 21.33 -26.33 4.67
C ILE A 151 19.97 -26.54 4.02
N PHE A 152 19.82 -26.12 2.77
CA PHE A 152 18.65 -26.46 1.96
C PHE A 152 18.93 -27.72 1.16
N ARG A 153 18.11 -28.75 1.40
CA ARG A 153 18.06 -29.97 0.61
C ARG A 153 16.88 -29.85 -0.36
N ALA A 154 17.18 -29.71 -1.64
CA ALA A 154 16.20 -29.64 -2.74
C ALA A 154 16.36 -30.85 -3.66
#